data_AF-A0A1S3QH23-F1
#
_entry.id   AF-A0A1S3QH23-F1
#
_cell.length_a   1.000
_cell.length_b   1.000
_cell.length_c   1.000
_cell.angle_alpha   90.00
_cell.angle_beta   90.00
_cell.angle_gamma   90.00
#
_symmetry.space_group_name_H-M   'P 1'
#
loop_
_entity.id
_entity.type
_entity.pdbx_description
1 polymer ?
#
loop_
_entity_poly.entity_id
_entity_poly.type
_entity_poly.pdbx_seq_one_letter_code
_entity_poly.pdbx_strand_id
1 'polypeptide(L)'
;MGASLVLPPGDVYNLTVSACTEGKHNSSVPNIIKLEPAPPRSLYAVNATHSSVTLLWSEVGVVDFYQVLCKPTNTVNKELKVRDALEWDPIPYVL
;
A
#
# COMPACT_ATOMS: atom_id res chain seq x y z
N MET A 1 -19.56 21.76 -1.05
CA MET A 1 -18.26 22.34 -1.46
C MET A 1 -17.17 21.52 -0.79
N GLY A 2 -16.39 20.77 -1.56
CA GLY A 2 -15.21 20.07 -1.03
C GLY A 2 -13.95 20.81 -1.49
N ALA A 3 -13.12 21.22 -0.55
CA ALA A 3 -11.75 21.64 -0.87
C ALA A 3 -10.88 20.38 -0.82
N SER A 4 -10.22 20.05 -1.93
CA SER A 4 -9.19 19.02 -1.95
C SER A 4 -7.84 19.71 -1.90
N LEU A 5 -7.08 19.44 -0.84
CA LEU A 5 -5.69 19.85 -0.71
C LEU A 5 -4.81 18.66 -1.10
N VAL A 6 -3.90 18.88 -2.04
CA VAL A 6 -2.92 17.85 -2.43
C VAL A 6 -1.80 17.83 -1.40
N LEU A 7 -1.70 16.73 -0.65
CA LEU A 7 -0.65 16.52 0.35
C LEU A 7 0.40 15.53 -0.21
N PRO A 8 1.69 15.86 -0.13
CA PRO A 8 2.77 14.91 -0.38
C PRO A 8 2.59 13.56 0.36
N PRO A 9 2.64 12.42 -0.36
CA PRO A 9 2.63 11.10 0.28
C PRO A 9 3.82 10.89 1.21
N GLY A 10 3.66 10.07 2.24
CA GLY A 10 4.73 9.75 3.19
C GLY A 10 5.05 10.84 4.22
N ASP A 11 4.53 12.04 4.02
CA ASP A 11 4.86 13.22 4.83
C ASP A 11 4.04 13.27 6.14
N VAL A 12 4.54 14.05 7.10
CA VAL A 12 4.00 14.13 8.46
C VAL A 12 3.36 15.49 8.69
N TYR A 13 2.11 15.50 9.16
CA TYR A 13 1.31 16.71 9.33
C TYR A 13 0.79 16.90 10.76
N ASN A 14 0.72 18.17 11.17
CA ASN A 14 0.08 18.60 12.39
C ASN A 14 -1.36 19.04 12.07
N LEU A 15 -2.31 18.17 12.34
CA LEU A 15 -3.73 18.44 12.16
C LEU A 15 -4.30 19.13 13.40
N THR A 16 -4.89 20.31 13.22
CA THR A 16 -5.64 21.01 14.28
C THR A 16 -7.01 21.39 13.74
N VAL A 17 -8.06 21.14 14.53
CA VAL A 17 -9.45 21.49 14.18
C VAL A 17 -9.89 22.64 15.06
N SER A 18 -10.44 23.71 14.46
CA SER A 18 -10.94 24.86 15.20
C SER A 18 -12.44 25.03 15.01
N ALA A 19 -13.16 25.18 16.12
CA ALA A 19 -14.56 25.58 16.13
C ALA A 19 -14.64 27.11 16.28
N CYS A 20 -15.34 27.78 15.36
CA CYS A 20 -15.51 29.22 15.35
C CYS A 20 -17.00 29.57 15.50
N THR A 21 -17.33 30.39 16.48
CA THR A 21 -18.65 31.01 16.70
C THR A 21 -18.49 32.53 16.70
N GLU A 22 -19.59 33.29 16.72
CA GLU A 22 -19.52 34.75 16.74
C GLU A 22 -18.60 35.26 17.87
N GLY A 23 -17.46 35.83 17.49
CA GLY A 23 -16.46 36.42 18.38
C GLY A 23 -15.59 35.43 19.17
N LYS A 24 -15.80 34.11 19.09
CA LYS A 24 -15.03 33.11 19.85
C LYS A 24 -14.55 31.97 18.98
N HIS A 25 -13.32 31.51 19.20
CA HIS A 25 -12.83 30.27 18.62
C HIS A 25 -12.15 29.42 19.70
N ASN A 26 -12.25 28.10 19.55
CA ASN A 26 -11.47 27.13 20.31
C ASN A 26 -10.84 26.15 19.33
N SER A 27 -9.60 25.73 19.59
CA SER A 27 -8.88 24.77 18.78
C SER A 27 -8.65 23.47 19.54
N SER A 28 -8.64 22.34 18.82
CA SER A 28 -8.25 21.05 19.37
C SER A 28 -6.78 21.06 19.77
N VAL A 29 -6.37 20.06 20.56
CA VAL A 29 -4.95 19.72 20.67
C VAL A 29 -4.44 19.29 19.28
N PRO A 30 -3.21 19.66 18.88
CA PRO A 30 -2.63 19.18 17.62
C PRO A 30 -2.52 17.66 17.59
N ASN A 31 -2.91 17.06 16.48
CA ASN A 31 -2.73 15.64 16.23
C ASN A 31 -1.69 15.43 15.12
N ILE A 32 -0.72 14.55 15.35
CA ILE A 32 0.34 14.23 14.39
C ILE A 32 -0.11 13.04 13.56
N ILE A 33 -0.18 13.22 12.24
CA ILE A 33 -0.53 12.16 11.30
C ILE A 33 0.60 11.96 10.31
N LYS A 34 0.98 10.71 10.04
CA LYS A 34 1.88 10.34 8.95
C LYS A 34 1.04 9.79 7.80
N LEU A 35 1.21 10.33 6.61
CA LEU A 35 0.57 9.79 5.42
C LEU A 35 1.34 8.57 4.93
N GLU A 36 0.62 7.63 4.32
CA GLU A 36 1.27 6.46 3.71
C GLU A 36 2.13 6.91 2.50
N PRO A 37 3.33 6.34 2.32
CA PRO A 37 4.14 6.59 1.14
C PRO A 37 3.44 6.09 -0.11
N ALA A 38 3.63 6.79 -1.23
CA ALA A 38 3.06 6.35 -2.49
C ALA A 38 3.85 5.14 -3.04
N PRO A 39 3.18 4.23 -3.78
CA PRO A 39 3.88 3.17 -4.49
C PRO A 39 4.92 3.75 -5.47
N PRO A 40 6.11 3.13 -5.59
CA PRO A 40 7.09 3.54 -6.59
C PRO A 40 6.50 3.41 -8.00
N ARG A 41 6.87 4.34 -8.88
CA ARG A 41 6.39 4.36 -10.27
C ARG A 41 7.47 3.87 -11.21
N SER A 42 7.07 3.49 -12.42
CA SER A 42 8.01 3.31 -13.53
C SER A 42 9.14 2.31 -13.21
N LEU A 43 8.76 1.14 -12.67
CA LEU A 43 9.73 0.08 -12.37
C LEU A 43 10.17 -0.61 -13.67
N TYR A 44 11.47 -0.53 -13.97
CA TYR A 44 12.08 -1.12 -15.16
C TYR A 44 13.36 -1.89 -14.82
N ALA A 45 13.61 -2.97 -15.56
CA ALA A 45 14.91 -3.62 -15.60
C ALA A 45 15.78 -2.95 -16.68
N VAL A 46 16.88 -2.33 -16.28
CA VAL A 46 17.77 -1.59 -17.20
C VAL A 46 19.00 -2.40 -17.59
N ASN A 47 19.35 -3.41 -16.82
CA ASN A 47 20.42 -4.36 -17.13
C ASN A 47 20.07 -5.72 -16.56
N ALA A 48 20.33 -6.77 -17.34
CA ALA A 48 20.15 -8.15 -16.93
C ALA A 48 21.34 -8.97 -17.39
N THR A 49 21.93 -9.71 -16.45
CA THR A 49 22.92 -10.74 -16.72
C THR A 49 22.30 -12.11 -16.44
N HIS A 50 23.08 -13.17 -16.58
CA HIS A 50 22.64 -14.52 -16.22
C HIS A 50 22.28 -14.66 -14.72
N SER A 51 22.84 -13.82 -13.84
CA SER A 51 22.69 -13.94 -12.38
C SER A 51 22.25 -12.68 -11.65
N SER A 52 22.11 -11.56 -12.35
CA SER A 52 21.75 -10.27 -11.73
C SER A 52 20.83 -9.45 -12.62
N VAL A 53 20.01 -8.62 -11.97
CA VAL A 53 19.16 -7.64 -12.63
C VAL A 53 19.32 -6.31 -11.91
N THR A 54 19.50 -5.23 -12.67
CA THR A 54 19.50 -3.86 -12.16
C THR A 54 18.13 -3.24 -12.44
N LEU A 55 17.48 -2.76 -11.38
CA LEU A 55 16.16 -2.15 -11.43
C LEU A 55 16.28 -0.63 -11.26
N LEU A 56 15.44 0.11 -11.97
CA LEU A 56 15.25 1.55 -11.84
C LEU A 56 13.77 1.83 -11.60
N TRP A 57 13.45 2.74 -10.69
CA TRP A 57 12.10 3.21 -10.42
C TRP A 57 12.13 4.68 -10.00
N SER A 58 10.98 5.33 -10.04
CA SER A 58 10.80 6.71 -9.61
C SER A 58 10.20 6.77 -8.22
N GLU A 59 10.83 7.56 -7.36
CA GLU A 59 10.33 7.92 -6.03
C GLU A 59 9.18 8.93 -6.12
N VAL A 60 8.22 8.80 -5.20
CA VAL A 60 7.07 9.71 -5.10
C VAL A 60 6.81 10.04 -3.63
N GLY A 61 6.99 11.30 -3.26
CA GLY A 61 6.80 11.77 -1.89
C GLY A 61 7.99 11.41 -0.99
N VAL A 62 7.74 11.37 0.32
CA VAL A 62 8.75 11.03 1.33
C VAL A 62 8.77 9.53 1.54
N VAL A 63 9.93 8.89 1.37
CA VAL A 63 10.09 7.44 1.56
C VAL A 63 11.27 7.16 2.47
N ASP A 64 11.06 6.31 3.48
CA ASP A 64 12.13 5.87 4.38
C ASP A 64 12.97 4.75 3.74
N PHE A 65 12.32 3.75 3.13
CA PHE A 65 12.96 2.62 2.46
C PHE A 65 12.03 1.93 1.46
N TYR A 66 12.61 1.07 0.61
CA TYR A 66 11.89 0.18 -0.29
C TYR A 66 12.18 -1.29 0.05
N GLN A 67 11.17 -2.15 -0.11
CA GLN A 67 11.33 -3.59 -0.04
C GLN A 67 11.26 -4.20 -1.44
N VAL A 68 12.35 -4.83 -1.89
CA VAL A 68 12.41 -5.50 -3.19
C VAL A 68 12.27 -7.02 -2.99
N LEU A 69 11.31 -7.62 -3.67
CA LEU A 69 11.03 -9.06 -3.58
C LEU A 69 11.16 -9.74 -4.95
N CYS A 70 12.13 -10.65 -5.08
CA CYS A 70 12.32 -11.46 -6.27
C CYS A 70 11.67 -12.83 -6.06
N LYS A 71 10.69 -13.17 -6.90
CA LYS A 71 10.04 -14.49 -6.90
C LYS A 71 10.38 -15.22 -8.20
N PRO A 72 10.97 -16.43 -8.16
CA PRO A 72 11.15 -17.24 -9.36
C PRO A 72 9.77 -17.56 -9.97
N THR A 73 9.61 -17.36 -11.28
CA THR A 73 8.35 -17.66 -11.99
C THR A 73 8.04 -19.15 -12.12
N ASN A 74 8.82 -20.03 -11.48
CA ASN A 74 8.69 -21.49 -11.58
C ASN A 74 7.45 -22.09 -10.89
N THR A 75 6.44 -21.29 -10.59
CA THR A 75 5.11 -21.72 -10.15
C THR A 75 4.09 -21.38 -11.23
N VAL A 76 4.21 -22.02 -12.40
CA VAL A 76 3.04 -22.27 -13.24
C VAL A 76 2.15 -23.25 -12.46
N ASN A 77 1.11 -22.71 -11.82
CA ASN A 77 -0.18 -23.38 -11.59
C ASN A 77 -0.21 -24.64 -10.69
N LYS A 78 0.13 -24.54 -9.39
CA LYS A 78 -0.31 -25.57 -8.41
C LYS A 78 -1.36 -25.11 -7.39
N GLU A 79 -1.53 -23.81 -7.16
CA GLU A 79 -2.49 -23.32 -6.15
C GLU A 79 -3.92 -23.09 -6.67
N LEU A 80 -4.14 -23.06 -7.99
CA LEU A 80 -5.49 -22.95 -8.57
C LEU A 80 -6.25 -24.30 -8.61
N LYS A 81 -5.60 -25.44 -8.31
CA LYS A 81 -6.26 -26.77 -8.29
C LYS A 81 -6.65 -27.26 -6.88
N VAL A 82 -6.26 -26.56 -5.81
CA VAL A 82 -6.60 -26.95 -4.43
C VAL A 82 -7.97 -26.42 -4.00
N ARG A 83 -8.43 -25.31 -4.61
CA ARG A 83 -9.71 -24.68 -4.24
C ARG A 83 -10.93 -25.34 -4.87
N ASP A 84 -10.82 -25.88 -6.08
CA ASP A 84 -11.92 -26.60 -6.75
C ASP A 84 -12.09 -28.05 -6.24
N ALA A 85 -11.16 -28.57 -5.44
CA ALA A 85 -11.19 -29.95 -4.94
C ALA A 85 -11.69 -30.10 -3.50
N LEU A 86 -12.07 -28.99 -2.84
CA LEU A 86 -12.55 -28.98 -1.45
C LEU A 86 -14.02 -28.55 -1.31
N GLU A 87 -14.73 -28.39 -2.42
CA GLU A 87 -16.17 -28.12 -2.42
C GLU A 87 -16.90 -29.37 -2.93
N TRP A 88 -17.66 -30.00 -2.03
CA TRP A 88 -18.58 -31.13 -2.24
C TRP A 88 -18.04 -32.55 -2.07
N ASP A 89 -17.86 -32.98 -0.82
CA ASP A 89 -18.22 -34.36 -0.42
C ASP A 89 -19.28 -34.27 0.70
N PRO A 90 -20.57 -34.60 0.44
CA PRO A 90 -21.57 -34.67 1.49
C PRO A 90 -21.32 -35.90 2.37
N ILE A 91 -21.19 -35.67 3.68
CA ILE A 91 -21.02 -36.71 4.71
C ILE A 91 -22.31 -37.56 4.77
N PRO A 92 -22.29 -38.89 4.55
CA PRO A 92 -23.43 -39.72 4.89
C PRO A 92 -23.52 -39.86 6.42
N TYR A 93 -24.63 -39.38 6.97
CA TYR A 93 -25.06 -39.72 8.33
C TYR A 93 -25.20 -41.24 8.45
N VAL A 94 -24.51 -41.85 9.41
CA VAL A 94 -24.72 -43.24 9.83
C VAL A 94 -25.65 -43.24 11.04
N LEU A 95 -26.83 -43.85 10.90
CA LEU A 95 -27.63 -44.44 11.97
C LEU A 95 -27.65 -45.96 11.74
#